data_AF-A0A1V9YTA8-F1
#
_entry.id   AF-A0A1V9YTA8-F1
#
_cell.length_a   1.000
_cell.length_b   1.000
_cell.length_c   1.000
_cell.angle_alpha   90.00
_cell.angle_beta   90.00
_cell.angle_gamma   90.00
#
_symmetry.space_group_name_H-M   'P 1'
#
loop_
_entity.id
_entity.type
_entity.pdbx_description
1 polymer ?
#
loop_
_entity_poly.entity_id
_entity_poly.type
_entity_poly.pdbx_seq_one_letter_code
_entity_poly.pdbx_strand_id
1 'polypeptide(L)'
;MNADIKREFRRLRNAMRELDTNVKKLSVINNSVVDFNTKFGGLMTAISLQQGCIEPRAPPSDPTPPISKIPVLKLASTSTTPEVKDSKPSKATKSLVKKPSKPTKPARTWNWPKGVRSKMPKKYQTPTEMEKVERVLMVLTDSLRGMSIGDLVKASHVTVIQCKEILQTLMKLEQIKRKREKEGFIYCRI
;
A
#
# COMPACT_ATOMS: atom_id res chain seq x y z
N MET A 1 35.18 -38.81 18.67
CA MET A 1 34.03 -37.92 18.33
C MET A 1 33.77 -37.00 19.51
N ASN A 2 34.04 -35.69 19.39
CA ASN A 2 33.98 -34.72 20.48
C ASN A 2 32.60 -34.62 21.14
N ALA A 3 32.56 -34.58 22.48
CA ALA A 3 31.33 -34.50 23.27
C ALA A 3 30.52 -33.23 22.95
N ASP A 4 31.21 -32.13 22.62
CA ASP A 4 30.58 -30.87 22.21
C ASP A 4 29.82 -31.01 20.89
N ILE A 5 30.37 -31.74 19.91
CA ILE A 5 29.69 -32.00 18.63
C ILE A 5 28.38 -32.75 18.88
N LYS A 6 28.39 -33.77 19.76
CA LYS A 6 27.17 -34.51 20.12
C LYS A 6 26.14 -33.63 20.83
N ARG A 7 26.56 -32.66 21.65
CA ARG A 7 25.67 -31.69 22.32
C ARG A 7 25.02 -30.76 21.30
N GLU A 8 25.79 -30.18 20.39
CA GLU A 8 25.26 -29.28 19.36
C GLU A 8 24.31 -29.99 18.41
N PHE A 9 24.61 -31.23 18.00
CA PHE A 9 23.67 -32.02 17.19
C PHE A 9 22.34 -32.31 17.91
N ARG A 10 22.36 -32.52 19.24
CA ARG A 10 21.11 -32.66 20.02
C ARG A 10 20.33 -31.35 20.07
N ARG A 11 21.02 -30.23 20.29
CA ARG A 11 20.40 -28.90 20.31
C ARG A 11 19.75 -28.56 18.97
N LEU A 12 20.46 -28.81 17.86
CA LEU A 12 19.94 -28.61 16.51
C LEU A 12 18.71 -29.47 16.25
N ARG A 13 18.75 -30.76 16.63
CA ARG A 13 17.60 -31.67 16.46
C ARG A 13 16.37 -31.18 17.22
N ASN A 14 16.55 -30.69 18.45
CA ASN A 14 15.46 -30.14 19.25
C ASN A 14 14.89 -28.86 18.64
N ALA A 15 15.76 -27.94 18.20
CA ALA A 15 15.35 -26.71 17.52
C ALA A 15 14.56 -26.99 16.23
N MET A 16 14.98 -28.00 15.45
CA MET A 16 14.24 -28.41 14.26
C MET A 16 12.85 -28.99 14.57
N ARG A 17 12.71 -29.77 15.65
CA ARG A 17 11.40 -30.29 16.10
C ARG A 17 10.48 -29.17 16.59
N GLU A 18 11.03 -28.20 17.30
CA GLU A 18 10.30 -27.03 17.75
C GLU A 18 9.84 -26.18 16.57
N LEU A 19 10.72 -25.97 15.58
CA LEU A 19 10.36 -25.28 14.34
C LEU A 19 9.22 -26.00 13.60
N ASP A 20 9.29 -27.32 13.44
CA ASP A 20 8.21 -28.11 12.81
C ASP A 20 6.88 -27.95 13.56
N THR A 21 6.93 -27.96 14.89
CA THR A 21 5.74 -27.73 15.73
C THR A 21 5.16 -26.33 15.50
N ASN A 22 6.00 -25.31 15.41
CA ASN A 22 5.58 -23.94 15.17
C ASN A 22 5.00 -23.76 13.75
N VAL A 23 5.60 -24.40 12.74
CA VAL A 23 5.07 -24.41 11.37
C VAL A 23 3.68 -25.04 11.32
N LYS A 24 3.46 -26.16 12.02
CA LYS A 24 2.13 -26.79 12.12
C LYS A 24 1.09 -25.88 12.78
N LYS A 25 1.44 -25.22 13.88
CA LYS A 25 0.55 -24.24 14.54
C LYS A 25 0.19 -23.09 13.60
N LEU A 26 1.18 -22.55 12.88
CA LEU A 26 0.95 -21.47 11.93
C LEU A 26 0.05 -21.90 10.77
N SER A 27 0.21 -23.14 10.29
CA SER A 27 -0.66 -23.74 9.27
C SER A 27 -2.12 -23.80 9.73
N VAL A 28 -2.37 -24.22 10.97
CA VAL A 28 -3.73 -24.24 11.56
C VAL A 28 -4.34 -22.84 11.57
N ILE A 29 -3.59 -21.84 12.05
CA ILE A 29 -4.06 -20.45 12.09
C ILE A 29 -4.37 -19.93 10.68
N ASN A 30 -3.48 -20.21 9.72
CA ASN A 30 -3.69 -19.81 8.33
C ASN A 30 -4.98 -20.42 7.75
N ASN A 31 -5.24 -21.70 8.03
CA ASN A 31 -6.47 -22.36 7.59
C ASN A 31 -7.71 -21.72 8.23
N SER A 32 -7.66 -21.36 9.51
CA SER A 32 -8.75 -20.64 10.18
C SER A 32 -9.00 -19.25 9.57
N VAL A 33 -7.95 -18.53 9.18
CA VAL A 33 -8.07 -17.22 8.51
C VAL A 33 -8.69 -17.37 7.12
N VAL A 34 -8.29 -18.40 6.36
CA VAL A 34 -8.87 -18.69 5.04
C VAL A 34 -10.36 -19.05 5.17
N ASP A 35 -10.73 -19.90 6.13
CA ASP A 35 -12.14 -20.25 6.40
C ASP A 35 -12.95 -19.00 6.80
N PHE A 36 -12.40 -18.17 7.69
CA PHE A 36 -13.03 -16.91 8.08
C PHE A 36 -13.25 -15.99 6.88
N ASN A 37 -12.22 -15.75 6.05
CA ASN A 37 -12.33 -14.88 4.88
C ASN A 37 -13.36 -15.39 3.87
N THR A 38 -13.46 -16.71 3.71
CA THR A 38 -14.46 -17.34 2.84
C THR A 38 -15.87 -17.07 3.35
N LYS A 39 -16.11 -17.31 4.64
CA LYS A 39 -17.42 -17.06 5.28
C LYS A 39 -17.77 -15.57 5.29
N PHE A 40 -16.82 -14.72 5.64
CA PHE A 40 -17.01 -13.27 5.67
C PHE A 40 -17.25 -12.70 4.26
N GLY A 41 -16.55 -13.21 3.24
CA GLY A 41 -16.83 -12.85 1.85
C GLY A 41 -18.25 -13.24 1.42
N GLY A 42 -18.74 -14.41 1.83
CA GLY A 42 -20.14 -14.81 1.66
C GLY A 42 -21.12 -13.84 2.33
N LEU A 43 -20.84 -13.44 3.58
CA LEU A 43 -21.64 -12.45 4.30
C LEU A 43 -21.68 -11.09 3.58
N MET A 44 -20.52 -10.59 3.14
CA MET A 44 -20.43 -9.32 2.40
C MET A 44 -21.22 -9.38 1.08
N THR A 45 -21.21 -10.55 0.42
CA THR A 45 -22.01 -10.78 -0.79
C THR A 45 -23.51 -10.71 -0.46
N ALA A 46 -23.94 -11.37 0.62
CA ALA A 46 -25.34 -11.34 1.05
C ALA A 46 -25.80 -9.92 1.42
N ILE A 47 -24.97 -9.14 2.13
CA ILE A 47 -25.26 -7.73 2.46
C ILE A 47 -25.39 -6.89 1.18
N SER A 48 -24.50 -7.09 0.21
CA SER A 48 -24.54 -6.36 -1.07
C SER A 48 -25.82 -6.67 -1.85
N LEU A 49 -26.26 -7.93 -1.86
CA LEU A 49 -27.54 -8.33 -2.47
C LEU A 49 -28.73 -7.70 -1.75
N GLN A 50 -28.71 -7.64 -0.42
CA GLN A 50 -29.77 -6.97 0.37
C GLN A 50 -29.85 -5.47 0.08
N GLN A 51 -28.70 -4.78 -0.05
CA GLN A 51 -28.66 -3.36 -0.44
C GLN A 51 -29.36 -3.12 -1.78
N GLY A 52 -29.14 -4.00 -2.77
CA GLY A 52 -29.81 -3.93 -4.07
C GLY A 52 -31.34 -4.13 -4.02
N CYS A 53 -31.88 -4.68 -2.93
CA CYS A 53 -33.33 -4.83 -2.73
C CYS A 53 -33.95 -3.70 -1.90
N ILE A 54 -33.15 -2.93 -1.15
CA ILE A 54 -33.62 -1.87 -0.25
C ILE A 54 -33.47 -0.48 -0.91
N GLU A 55 -32.49 -0.30 -1.80
CA GLU A 55 -32.34 0.94 -2.56
C GLU A 55 -33.51 1.07 -3.56
N PRO A 56 -34.33 2.14 -3.52
CA PRO A 56 -35.31 2.40 -4.55
C PRO A 56 -34.56 2.50 -5.88
N ARG A 57 -34.89 1.63 -6.83
CA ARG A 57 -34.40 1.74 -8.20
C ARG A 57 -34.86 3.10 -8.72
N ALA A 58 -33.99 4.10 -8.67
CA ALA A 58 -34.16 5.30 -9.45
C ALA A 58 -34.40 4.84 -10.91
N PRO A 59 -35.43 5.37 -11.58
CA PRO A 59 -35.72 4.96 -12.95
C PRO A 59 -34.45 5.08 -13.78
N PRO A 60 -34.15 4.12 -14.68
CA PRO A 60 -32.98 4.23 -15.53
C PRO A 60 -33.13 5.51 -16.36
N SER A 61 -32.37 6.54 -16.01
CA SER A 61 -32.09 7.64 -16.93
C SER A 61 -31.40 7.01 -18.14
N ASP A 62 -31.99 7.24 -19.31
CA ASP A 62 -31.65 6.68 -20.62
C ASP A 62 -30.15 6.50 -20.92
N PRO A 63 -29.79 5.51 -21.77
CA PRO A 63 -28.41 5.22 -22.14
C PRO A 63 -27.82 6.41 -22.88
N THR A 64 -26.89 7.11 -22.23
CA THR A 64 -26.04 8.10 -22.89
C THR A 64 -25.10 7.36 -23.84
N PRO A 65 -25.06 7.68 -25.15
CA PRO A 65 -24.16 7.04 -26.09
C PRO A 65 -22.69 7.39 -25.77
N PRO A 66 -21.72 6.51 -26.09
CA PRO A 66 -20.32 6.72 -25.77
C PRO A 66 -19.72 7.82 -26.66
N ILE A 67 -19.40 8.97 -26.05
CA ILE A 67 -18.67 10.05 -26.73
C ILE A 67 -17.28 9.56 -27.08
N SER A 68 -17.09 9.37 -28.39
CA SER A 68 -15.85 9.00 -29.04
C SER A 68 -15.07 10.27 -29.42
N LYS A 69 -13.85 10.40 -28.90
CA LYS A 69 -12.65 11.06 -29.46
C LYS A 69 -12.82 12.25 -30.45
N ILE A 70 -12.63 13.49 -29.93
CA ILE A 70 -11.74 14.62 -30.37
C ILE A 70 -11.55 14.82 -31.90
N PRO A 71 -11.72 16.02 -32.54
CA PRO A 71 -10.82 17.20 -32.31
C PRO A 71 -11.31 18.65 -32.66
N VAL A 72 -10.52 19.64 -32.22
CA VAL A 72 -10.22 20.98 -32.84
C VAL A 72 -10.76 22.30 -32.22
N LEU A 73 -9.80 23.06 -31.63
CA LEU A 73 -9.44 24.51 -31.66
C LEU A 73 -10.45 25.70 -31.60
N LYS A 74 -10.00 26.72 -30.82
CA LYS A 74 -10.20 28.20 -30.91
C LYS A 74 -11.61 28.74 -30.54
N LEU A 75 -11.83 29.92 -29.94
CA LEU A 75 -11.05 31.11 -29.57
C LEU A 75 -11.85 31.90 -28.50
N ALA A 76 -11.20 32.85 -27.83
CA ALA A 76 -11.65 33.71 -26.72
C ALA A 76 -12.93 34.56 -26.95
N SER A 77 -13.61 34.96 -25.86
CA SER A 77 -13.60 36.36 -25.33
C SER A 77 -14.69 36.66 -24.28
N THR A 78 -14.29 37.47 -23.27
CA THR A 78 -15.06 38.51 -22.51
C THR A 78 -16.27 38.08 -21.66
N SER A 79 -16.30 38.34 -20.34
CA SER A 79 -16.53 39.71 -19.81
C SER A 79 -16.38 39.81 -18.26
N THR A 80 -15.70 40.89 -17.85
CA THR A 80 -15.87 41.80 -16.68
C THR A 80 -15.93 41.34 -15.20
N THR A 81 -14.90 41.84 -14.47
CA THR A 81 -14.67 42.19 -13.04
C THR A 81 -15.71 43.19 -12.46
N PRO A 82 -15.74 43.59 -11.15
CA PRO A 82 -14.62 43.97 -10.22
C PRO A 82 -14.69 43.33 -8.80
N GLU A 83 -13.61 42.89 -8.13
CA GLU A 83 -12.54 43.60 -7.37
C GLU A 83 -13.00 44.70 -6.39
N VAL A 84 -12.81 44.50 -5.05
CA VAL A 84 -12.19 45.45 -4.09
C VAL A 84 -11.73 44.73 -2.77
N LYS A 85 -10.41 44.58 -2.64
CA LYS A 85 -9.47 44.93 -1.54
C LYS A 85 -9.68 44.64 -0.03
N ASP A 86 -8.61 44.02 0.50
CA ASP A 86 -7.82 44.32 1.71
C ASP A 86 -8.42 44.21 3.13
N SER A 87 -7.82 43.34 3.97
CA SER A 87 -7.08 43.74 5.22
C SER A 87 -6.96 42.60 6.26
N LYS A 88 -5.73 42.25 6.66
CA LYS A 88 -5.32 41.67 7.97
C LYS A 88 -4.83 42.85 8.86
N PRO A 89 -4.62 42.81 10.21
CA PRO A 89 -4.09 41.70 11.04
C PRO A 89 -4.54 41.65 12.54
N SER A 90 -3.85 40.82 13.36
CA SER A 90 -3.76 40.77 14.87
C SER A 90 -4.52 39.59 15.55
N LYS A 91 -3.88 38.50 16.07
CA LYS A 91 -3.08 38.25 17.31
C LYS A 91 -3.84 38.28 18.66
N ALA A 92 -4.04 37.09 19.26
CA ALA A 92 -3.82 36.68 20.69
C ALA A 92 -4.72 35.46 21.04
N THR A 93 -4.23 34.23 21.28
CA THR A 93 -3.65 33.62 22.51
C THR A 93 -4.68 32.91 23.43
N LYS A 94 -4.53 31.56 23.55
CA LYS A 94 -5.00 30.60 24.60
C LYS A 94 -6.53 30.39 24.74
N SER A 95 -7.06 29.16 24.73
CA SER A 95 -6.85 28.15 25.79
C SER A 95 -7.32 26.74 25.39
N LEU A 96 -6.72 25.75 26.06
CA LEU A 96 -6.84 24.30 25.89
C LEU A 96 -8.27 23.72 25.97
N VAL A 97 -8.58 22.76 25.08
CA VAL A 97 -9.33 21.54 25.45
C VAL A 97 -8.70 20.35 24.74
N LYS A 98 -7.99 19.50 25.50
CA LYS A 98 -7.38 18.24 25.03
C LYS A 98 -8.49 17.21 24.74
N LYS A 99 -8.64 16.79 23.48
CA LYS A 99 -9.33 15.53 23.12
C LYS A 99 -8.34 14.36 23.24
N PRO A 100 -8.78 13.18 23.70
CA PRO A 100 -7.91 12.04 23.99
C PRO A 100 -7.30 11.47 22.72
N SER A 101 -5.97 11.40 22.69
CA SER A 101 -5.16 10.80 21.64
C SER A 101 -5.34 9.29 21.61
N LYS A 102 -5.83 8.78 20.47
CA LYS A 102 -5.69 7.36 20.12
C LYS A 102 -4.20 6.97 20.13
N PRO A 103 -3.83 5.76 20.56
CA PRO A 103 -2.43 5.33 20.56
C PRO A 103 -1.94 5.16 19.12
N THR A 104 -1.24 6.16 18.61
CA THR A 104 -0.55 6.08 17.32
C THR A 104 0.66 5.19 17.51
N LYS A 105 0.60 3.96 16.96
CA LYS A 105 1.77 3.08 16.79
C LYS A 105 2.93 3.91 16.22
N PRO A 106 4.18 3.77 16.70
CA PRO A 106 5.30 4.51 16.13
C PRO A 106 5.39 4.17 14.65
N ALA A 107 5.14 5.17 13.80
CA ALA A 107 5.28 5.01 12.36
C ALA A 107 6.73 4.60 12.10
N ARG A 108 6.94 3.38 11.58
CA ARG A 108 8.25 2.94 11.10
C ARG A 108 8.63 3.92 9.99
N THR A 109 9.48 4.89 10.29
CA THR A 109 9.91 5.89 9.32
C THR A 109 10.99 5.29 8.42
N TRP A 110 10.81 5.36 7.12
CA TRP A 110 11.81 4.86 6.19
C TRP A 110 13.03 5.79 6.15
N ASN A 111 14.22 5.20 6.33
CA ASN A 111 15.47 5.93 6.22
C ASN A 111 15.95 5.95 4.77
N TRP A 112 15.80 7.11 4.13
CA TRP A 112 16.23 7.34 2.75
C TRP A 112 17.75 7.46 2.64
N PRO A 113 18.38 6.81 1.63
CA PRO A 113 19.77 7.10 1.28
C PRO A 113 19.93 8.56 0.85
N LYS A 114 21.10 9.14 1.13
CA LYS A 114 21.39 10.56 0.90
C LYS A 114 21.09 10.95 -0.56
N GLY A 115 20.24 11.96 -0.75
CA GLY A 115 19.89 12.52 -2.06
C GLY A 115 18.88 11.72 -2.90
N VAL A 116 18.51 10.49 -2.52
CA VAL A 116 17.50 9.69 -3.26
C VAL A 116 16.12 10.33 -3.18
N ARG A 117 15.75 10.82 -1.99
CA ARG A 117 14.46 11.49 -1.77
C ARG A 117 14.26 12.72 -2.66
N SER A 118 15.34 13.48 -2.91
CA SER A 118 15.29 14.68 -3.75
C SER A 118 15.20 14.36 -5.25
N LYS A 119 15.65 13.17 -5.68
CA LYS A 119 15.56 12.70 -7.07
C LYS A 119 14.19 12.08 -7.40
N MET A 120 13.29 11.99 -6.42
CA MET A 120 11.95 11.45 -6.61
C MET A 120 11.10 12.38 -7.51
N PRO A 121 10.29 11.84 -8.44
CA PRO A 121 9.34 12.63 -9.21
C PRO A 121 8.39 13.46 -8.32
N LYS A 122 8.02 14.66 -8.77
CA LYS A 122 7.14 15.60 -8.04
C LYS A 122 5.80 14.97 -7.60
N LYS A 123 5.29 14.01 -8.37
CA LYS A 123 4.05 13.27 -8.05
C LYS A 123 4.11 12.50 -6.72
N TYR A 124 5.30 12.09 -6.27
CA TYR A 124 5.49 11.36 -5.01
C TYR A 124 5.99 12.26 -3.86
N GLN A 125 6.12 13.57 -4.08
CA GLN A 125 6.56 14.50 -3.02
C GLN A 125 5.45 14.81 -2.01
N THR A 126 4.19 14.51 -2.35
CA THR A 126 3.09 14.63 -1.40
C THR A 126 3.22 13.59 -0.29
N PRO A 127 2.89 13.92 0.97
CA PRO A 127 3.12 13.02 2.10
C PRO A 127 2.37 11.68 1.96
N THR A 128 1.17 11.70 1.38
CA THR A 128 0.34 10.51 1.17
C THR A 128 0.93 9.55 0.13
N GLU A 129 1.45 10.07 -0.98
CA GLU A 129 2.09 9.25 -2.01
C GLU A 129 3.46 8.75 -1.55
N MET A 130 4.19 9.58 -0.82
CA MET A 130 5.45 9.22 -0.20
C MET A 130 5.29 8.02 0.76
N GLU A 131 4.25 8.03 1.60
CA GLU A 131 3.94 6.94 2.52
C GLU A 131 3.70 5.62 1.76
N LYS A 132 3.08 5.65 0.58
CA LYS A 132 2.89 4.47 -0.27
C LYS A 132 4.23 3.94 -0.78
N VAL A 133 5.13 4.82 -1.23
CA VAL A 133 6.47 4.43 -1.69
C VAL A 133 7.27 3.81 -0.54
N GLU A 134 7.22 4.43 0.64
CA GLU A 134 7.90 3.93 1.84
C GLU A 134 7.34 2.57 2.27
N ARG A 135 6.02 2.36 2.22
CA ARG A 135 5.40 1.05 2.45
C ARG A 135 5.94 -0.02 1.49
N VAL A 136 5.99 0.27 0.19
CA VAL A 136 6.53 -0.67 -0.81
C VAL A 136 7.99 -1.00 -0.51
N LEU A 137 8.80 -0.02 -0.15
CA LEU A 137 10.21 -0.20 0.20
C LEU A 137 10.42 -1.00 1.50
N MET A 138 9.58 -0.79 2.51
CA MET A 138 9.59 -1.59 3.74
C MET A 138 9.27 -3.05 3.44
N VAL A 139 8.20 -3.30 2.68
CA VAL A 139 7.80 -4.65 2.28
C VAL A 139 8.93 -5.35 1.51
N LEU A 140 9.59 -4.64 0.59
CA LEU A 140 10.75 -5.16 -0.14
C LEU A 140 11.98 -5.43 0.74
N THR A 141 12.15 -4.69 1.84
CA THR A 141 13.26 -4.88 2.78
C THR A 141 13.02 -6.06 3.70
N ASP A 142 11.77 -6.29 4.10
CA ASP A 142 11.41 -7.42 4.94
C ASP A 142 11.45 -8.76 4.14
N SER A 143 11.51 -8.72 2.80
CA SER A 143 11.65 -9.91 1.94
C SER A 143 13.10 -10.19 1.50
N LEU A 144 13.66 -11.30 2.00
CA LEU A 144 15.01 -11.77 1.65
C LEU A 144 15.17 -12.28 0.21
N ARG A 145 14.08 -12.74 -0.43
CA ARG A 145 14.12 -13.38 -1.75
C ARG A 145 13.56 -12.49 -2.88
N GLY A 146 13.10 -11.29 -2.55
CA GLY A 146 12.32 -10.45 -3.45
C GLY A 146 10.85 -10.86 -3.49
N MET A 147 10.01 -10.00 -4.04
CA MET A 147 8.56 -10.22 -4.11
C MET A 147 8.02 -10.02 -5.52
N SER A 148 6.96 -10.78 -5.85
CA SER A 148 6.18 -10.57 -7.06
C SER A 148 5.36 -9.28 -6.96
N ILE A 149 4.92 -8.73 -8.10
CA ILE A 149 4.00 -7.58 -8.12
C ILE A 149 2.72 -7.89 -7.36
N GLY A 150 2.19 -9.11 -7.50
CA GLY A 150 0.95 -9.52 -6.84
C GLY A 150 1.07 -9.46 -5.33
N ASP A 151 2.17 -9.96 -4.78
CA ASP A 151 2.40 -9.95 -3.34
C ASP A 151 2.70 -8.54 -2.82
N LEU A 152 3.40 -7.72 -3.61
CA LEU A 152 3.66 -6.31 -3.27
C LEU A 152 2.37 -5.50 -3.17
N VAL A 153 1.48 -5.66 -4.15
CA VAL A 153 0.17 -4.99 -4.17
C VAL A 153 -0.66 -5.36 -2.94
N LYS A 154 -0.70 -6.65 -2.59
CA LYS A 154 -1.41 -7.15 -1.40
C LYS A 154 -0.81 -6.60 -0.10
N ALA A 155 0.52 -6.60 0.02
CA ALA A 155 1.20 -6.18 1.25
C ALA A 155 1.19 -4.65 1.46
N SER A 156 1.36 -3.87 0.39
CA SER A 156 1.45 -2.41 0.46
C SER A 156 0.12 -1.67 0.30
N HIS A 157 -0.96 -2.38 -0.06
CA HIS A 157 -2.30 -1.83 -0.24
C HIS A 157 -2.37 -0.70 -1.28
N VAL A 158 -1.57 -0.80 -2.34
CA VAL A 158 -1.55 0.13 -3.49
C VAL A 158 -2.10 -0.56 -4.73
N THR A 159 -2.60 0.20 -5.71
CA THR A 159 -3.10 -0.42 -6.94
C THR A 159 -1.97 -1.04 -7.77
N VAL A 160 -2.28 -2.01 -8.64
CA VAL A 160 -1.28 -2.63 -9.53
C VAL A 160 -0.58 -1.58 -10.40
N ILE A 161 -1.32 -0.57 -10.85
CA ILE A 161 -0.79 0.53 -11.66
C ILE A 161 0.19 1.36 -10.83
N GLN A 162 -0.21 1.81 -9.66
CA GLN A 162 0.65 2.57 -8.74
C GLN A 162 1.91 1.76 -8.36
N CYS A 163 1.75 0.48 -8.04
CA CYS A 163 2.87 -0.41 -7.73
C CYS A 163 3.87 -0.46 -8.87
N LYS A 164 3.42 -0.66 -10.13
CA LYS A 164 4.30 -0.68 -11.30
C LYS A 164 5.01 0.66 -11.50
N GLU A 165 4.33 1.78 -11.35
CA GLU A 165 4.95 3.11 -11.49
C GLU A 165 5.97 3.40 -10.39
N ILE A 166 5.69 2.98 -9.16
CA ILE A 166 6.61 3.10 -8.02
C ILE A 166 7.84 2.23 -8.28
N LEU A 167 7.66 0.95 -8.63
CA LEU A 167 8.75 0.04 -8.95
C LEU A 167 9.61 0.55 -10.11
N GLN A 168 8.99 1.10 -11.16
CA GLN A 168 9.73 1.71 -12.27
C GLN A 168 10.57 2.90 -11.82
N THR A 169 10.04 3.72 -10.92
CA THR A 169 10.76 4.87 -10.33
C THR A 169 11.91 4.40 -9.46
N LEU A 170 11.68 3.42 -8.58
CA LEU A 170 12.68 2.84 -7.70
C LEU A 170 13.79 2.13 -8.48
N MET A 171 13.47 1.50 -9.61
CA MET A 171 14.46 0.93 -10.54
C MET A 171 15.33 2.01 -11.17
N LYS A 172 14.73 3.13 -11.64
CA LYS A 172 15.50 4.26 -12.19
C LYS A 172 16.43 4.92 -11.17
N LEU A 173 16.03 4.88 -9.90
CA LEU A 173 16.84 5.38 -8.78
C LEU A 173 17.82 4.33 -8.22
N GLU A 174 17.95 3.18 -8.89
CA GLU A 174 18.82 2.06 -8.51
C GLU A 174 18.64 1.62 -7.05
N GLN A 175 17.40 1.70 -6.54
CA GLN A 175 17.06 1.23 -5.19
C GLN A 175 16.68 -0.25 -5.18
N ILE A 176 16.21 -0.75 -6.32
CA ILE A 176 15.70 -2.11 -6.47
C ILE A 176 16.17 -2.72 -7.80
N LYS A 177 16.32 -4.03 -7.82
CA LYS A 177 16.65 -4.82 -9.01
C LYS A 177 15.46 -5.69 -9.39
N ARG A 178 15.17 -5.75 -10.70
CA ARG A 178 14.21 -6.70 -11.27
C ARG A 178 14.96 -7.97 -11.67
N LYS A 179 14.57 -9.11 -11.10
CA LYS A 179 15.11 -10.43 -11.45
C LYS A 179 14.02 -11.27 -12.10
N ARG A 180 14.38 -11.99 -13.17
CA ARG A 180 13.49 -12.94 -13.84
C ARG A 180 13.61 -14.30 -13.14
N GLU A 181 12.48 -14.87 -12.79
CA GLU A 181 12.34 -16.20 -12.19
C GLU A 181 11.42 -17.06 -13.07
N LYS A 182 11.34 -18.37 -12.81
CA LYS A 182 10.62 -19.34 -13.66
C LYS A 182 9.13 -18.99 -13.81
N GLU A 183 8.51 -18.42 -12.78
CA GLU A 183 7.08 -18.04 -12.77
C GLU A 183 6.83 -16.55 -13.04
N GLY A 184 7.86 -15.71 -13.23
CA GLY A 184 7.65 -14.28 -13.50
C GLY A 184 8.81 -13.35 -13.14
N PHE A 185 8.48 -12.13 -12.75
CA PHE A 185 9.45 -11.13 -12.30
C PHE A 185 9.30 -10.88 -10.80
N ILE A 186 10.43 -10.98 -10.10
CA ILE A 186 10.56 -10.60 -8.70
C ILE A 186 11.37 -9.33 -8.58
N TYR A 187 11.03 -8.53 -7.58
CA TYR A 187 11.70 -7.27 -7.26
C TYR A 187 12.41 -7.45 -5.92
N CYS A 188 13.70 -7.18 -5.88
CA CYS A 188 14.52 -7.24 -4.68
C CYS A 188 15.24 -5.90 -4.47
N ARG A 189 15.53 -5.58 -3.21
CA ARG A 189 16.37 -4.44 -2.88
C ARG A 189 17.83 -4.75 -3.27
N ILE A 190 18.57 -3.72 -3.68
CA ILE A 190 20.02 -3.79 -3.93
C ILE A 190 20.78 -3.72 -2.60
#